data_AF-A0A2M7G762-F1
#
_entry.id   AF-A0A2M7G762-F1
#
_cell.length_a   1.000
_cell.length_b   1.000
_cell.length_c   1.000
_cell.angle_alpha   90.00
_cell.angle_beta   90.00
_cell.angle_gamma   90.00
#
_symmetry.space_group_name_H-M   'P 1'
#
loop_
_entity.id
_entity.type
_entity.pdbx_description
1 polymer ?
#
loop_
_entity_poly.entity_id
_entity_poly.type
_entity_poly.pdbx_seq_one_letter_code
_entity_poly.pdbx_strand_id
1 'polypeptide(L)'
;MKKYTLALLSLFCFIAVPVQASTMPQADFSGFKLGLGTSPGFSLDFALAENFSLGGSVAMPFFYGAFGFTRYDGHLNYRFMNNESMDVSVILGVFGDINTSQREDLKLSPVGIQFGLGVAYHFNEQFSLRVNIVPGVAFPNSTGWGLFPPGGGIEVGYHPIPQLEVTGGFNGNGDIFGFNYRF
;
A
#
# COMPACT_ATOMS: atom_id res chain seq x y z
N MET A 1 -15.49 -21.48 -23.39
CA MET A 1 -14.48 -20.53 -22.86
C MET A 1 -14.69 -20.22 -21.36
N LYS A 2 -14.91 -21.22 -20.48
CA LYS A 2 -15.17 -20.98 -19.03
C LYS A 2 -14.28 -21.79 -18.07
N LYS A 3 -13.37 -22.63 -18.58
CA LYS A 3 -12.59 -23.58 -17.75
C LYS A 3 -11.15 -23.14 -17.45
N TYR A 4 -10.61 -22.15 -18.18
CA TYR A 4 -9.24 -21.67 -17.99
C TYR A 4 -9.14 -20.51 -16.99
N THR A 5 -10.25 -19.86 -16.66
CA THR A 5 -10.28 -18.73 -15.72
C THR A 5 -10.06 -19.17 -14.27
N LEU A 6 -10.53 -20.36 -13.88
CA LEU A 6 -10.31 -20.90 -12.53
C LEU A 6 -8.88 -21.40 -12.30
N ALA A 7 -8.19 -21.84 -13.36
CA ALA A 7 -6.82 -22.33 -13.29
C ALA A 7 -5.80 -21.19 -13.15
N LEU A 8 -6.07 -20.01 -13.74
CA LEU A 8 -5.24 -18.83 -13.52
C LEU A 8 -5.42 -18.24 -12.12
N LEU A 9 -6.65 -18.26 -11.58
CA LEU A 9 -6.91 -17.76 -10.22
C LEU A 9 -6.24 -18.62 -9.14
N SER A 10 -6.14 -19.93 -9.37
CA SER A 10 -5.50 -20.86 -8.43
C SER A 10 -3.97 -20.84 -8.50
N LEU A 11 -3.37 -20.40 -9.61
CA LEU A 11 -1.92 -20.27 -9.74
C LEU A 11 -1.35 -19.05 -8.98
N PHE A 12 -2.17 -18.03 -8.69
CA PHE A 12 -1.78 -16.86 -7.90
C PHE A 12 -1.77 -17.11 -6.38
N CYS A 13 -2.33 -18.22 -5.90
CA CYS A 13 -2.40 -18.53 -4.46
C CYS A 13 -1.17 -19.27 -3.88
N PHE A 14 -0.17 -19.63 -4.70
CA PHE A 14 0.87 -20.59 -4.29
C PHE A 14 2.32 -20.07 -4.27
N ILE A 15 2.54 -18.76 -4.20
CA ILE A 15 3.87 -18.20 -3.90
C ILE A 15 3.77 -17.33 -2.65
N ALA A 16 3.42 -17.97 -1.52
CA ALA A 16 3.42 -17.34 -0.20
C ALA A 16 4.86 -17.33 0.36
N VAL A 17 5.65 -16.36 -0.08
CA VAL A 17 6.82 -15.89 0.71
C VAL A 17 6.28 -15.06 1.88
N PRO A 18 6.92 -15.04 3.06
CA PRO A 18 6.43 -14.22 4.17
C PRO A 18 6.54 -12.74 3.79
N VAL A 19 5.40 -12.06 3.89
CA VAL A 19 5.13 -10.83 3.17
C VAL A 19 4.72 -9.70 4.17
N GLN A 20 5.32 -8.52 4.04
CA GLN A 20 5.18 -7.30 4.85
C GLN A 20 3.95 -6.45 4.40
N ALA A 21 3.19 -5.77 5.24
CA ALA A 21 2.04 -4.96 4.76
C ALA A 21 2.17 -3.50 5.20
N SER A 22 2.45 -2.59 4.26
CA SER A 22 2.16 -1.16 4.40
C SER A 22 0.81 -0.87 3.73
N THR A 23 -0.03 -0.07 4.37
CA THR A 23 -1.29 0.41 3.78
C THR A 23 -0.94 1.26 2.56
N MET A 24 -1.42 0.87 1.38
CA MET A 24 -1.05 1.59 0.16
C MET A 24 -1.63 3.02 0.13
N PRO A 25 -0.90 3.99 -0.44
CA PRO A 25 -1.49 5.27 -0.83
C PRO A 25 -2.69 5.03 -1.75
N GLN A 26 -3.82 5.68 -1.47
CA GLN A 26 -5.05 5.46 -2.23
C GLN A 26 -5.32 6.61 -3.21
N ALA A 27 -5.61 6.28 -4.46
CA ALA A 27 -5.86 7.26 -5.52
C ALA A 27 -7.17 8.07 -5.31
N ASP A 28 -8.14 7.49 -4.60
CA ASP A 28 -9.49 8.02 -4.41
C ASP A 28 -9.74 8.63 -3.02
N PHE A 29 -8.78 8.55 -2.09
CA PHE A 29 -9.08 8.66 -0.66
C PHE A 29 -8.60 9.95 0.02
N SER A 30 -9.39 10.38 1.00
CA SER A 30 -9.04 11.30 2.07
C SER A 30 -9.70 10.81 3.37
N GLY A 31 -8.92 10.55 4.43
CA GLY A 31 -9.47 10.03 5.67
C GLY A 31 -8.47 9.25 6.54
N PHE A 32 -9.01 8.53 7.51
CA PHE A 32 -8.23 7.69 8.43
C PHE A 32 -8.25 6.23 7.95
N LYS A 33 -7.10 5.54 7.97
CA LYS A 33 -7.02 4.12 7.57
C LYS A 33 -6.23 3.30 8.58
N LEU A 34 -6.90 2.34 9.20
CA LEU A 34 -6.26 1.33 10.03
C LEU A 34 -6.17 0.02 9.24
N GLY A 35 -4.96 -0.44 8.94
CA GLY A 35 -4.68 -1.71 8.28
C GLY A 35 -4.33 -2.82 9.28
N LEU A 36 -4.93 -3.98 9.14
CA LEU A 36 -4.53 -5.18 9.88
C LEU A 36 -4.35 -6.33 8.89
N GLY A 37 -3.12 -6.63 8.50
CA GLY A 37 -2.78 -7.82 7.69
C GLY A 37 -1.80 -8.73 8.42
N THR A 38 -1.02 -9.50 7.65
CA THR A 38 0.19 -10.19 8.16
C THR A 38 1.21 -9.22 8.76
N SER A 39 1.11 -7.92 8.44
CA SER A 39 1.72 -6.84 9.22
C SER A 39 0.64 -5.84 9.65
N PRO A 40 0.47 -5.56 10.95
CA PRO A 40 -0.35 -4.45 11.39
C PRO A 40 0.27 -3.15 10.89
N GLY A 41 -0.58 -2.32 10.31
CA GLY A 41 -0.21 -1.06 9.69
C GLY A 41 -1.18 0.03 10.07
N PHE A 42 -0.67 1.22 10.29
CA PHE A 42 -1.47 2.40 10.52
C PHE A 42 -1.15 3.41 9.43
N SER A 43 -2.18 4.00 8.84
CA SER A 43 -2.05 5.11 7.91
C SER A 43 -3.02 6.22 8.20
N LEU A 44 -2.63 7.41 7.81
CA LEU A 44 -3.47 8.58 7.88
C LEU A 44 -3.24 9.43 6.64
N ASP A 45 -4.33 9.82 5.99
CA ASP A 45 -4.35 10.59 4.76
C ASP A 45 -5.23 11.83 4.94
N PHE A 46 -4.66 13.00 4.73
CA PHE A 46 -5.38 14.28 4.81
C PHE A 46 -5.58 14.87 3.43
N ALA A 47 -6.83 15.19 3.07
CA ALA A 47 -7.09 16.04 1.92
C ALA A 47 -6.60 17.46 2.21
N LEU A 48 -5.67 17.94 1.39
CA LEU A 48 -5.23 19.34 1.39
C LEU A 48 -6.04 20.18 0.40
N ALA A 49 -6.51 19.56 -0.68
CA ALA A 49 -7.42 20.12 -1.68
C ALA A 49 -8.21 18.98 -2.35
N GLU A 50 -9.14 19.31 -3.25
CA GLU A 50 -9.97 18.32 -3.97
C GLU A 50 -9.15 17.25 -4.73
N ASN A 51 -7.95 17.63 -5.17
CA ASN A 51 -7.05 16.84 -5.99
C ASN A 51 -5.69 16.59 -5.33
N PHE A 52 -5.51 16.97 -4.06
CA PHE A 52 -4.26 16.79 -3.34
C PHE A 52 -4.48 16.19 -1.95
N SER A 53 -3.72 15.14 -1.62
CA SER A 53 -3.62 14.63 -0.26
C SER A 53 -2.19 14.47 0.20
N LEU A 54 -2.01 14.53 1.52
CA LEU A 54 -0.77 14.21 2.22
C LEU A 54 -1.08 13.09 3.20
N GLY A 55 -0.32 12.01 3.09
CA GLY A 55 -0.49 10.85 3.94
C GLY A 55 0.83 10.31 4.45
N GLY A 56 0.71 9.37 5.38
CA GLY A 56 1.84 8.59 5.84
C GLY A 56 1.37 7.30 6.48
N SER A 57 2.26 6.31 6.49
CA SER A 57 2.00 5.04 7.12
C SER A 57 3.17 4.53 7.93
N VAL A 58 2.86 3.69 8.91
CA VAL A 58 3.83 2.90 9.65
C VAL A 58 3.30 1.48 9.76
N ALA A 59 4.16 0.52 9.46
CA ALA A 59 3.82 -0.89 9.50
C ALA A 59 4.88 -1.69 10.22
N MET A 60 4.44 -2.59 11.08
CA MET A 60 5.29 -3.52 11.79
C MET A 60 5.07 -4.93 11.26
N PRO A 61 5.99 -5.48 10.45
CA PRO A 61 5.91 -6.88 10.05
C PRO A 61 5.97 -7.84 11.23
N PHE A 62 4.98 -8.74 11.29
CA PHE A 62 5.09 -9.97 12.08
C PHE A 62 5.89 -10.98 11.28
N PHE A 63 7.17 -11.14 11.62
CA PHE A 63 7.89 -12.34 11.20
C PHE A 63 7.48 -13.49 12.12
N TYR A 64 7.34 -14.70 11.55
CA TYR A 64 7.26 -15.95 12.32
C TYR A 64 8.47 -16.06 13.27
N GLY A 65 8.33 -15.50 14.48
CA GLY A 65 9.33 -15.57 15.56
C GLY A 65 9.96 -14.25 16.06
N ALA A 66 9.79 -13.09 15.42
CA ALA A 66 10.30 -11.80 15.94
C ALA A 66 9.73 -10.54 15.25
N PHE A 67 9.75 -9.40 15.96
CA PHE A 67 9.62 -8.06 15.37
C PHE A 67 10.92 -7.70 14.63
N GLY A 68 10.93 -7.84 13.30
CA GLY A 68 12.16 -7.75 12.50
C GLY A 68 12.63 -6.33 12.16
N PHE A 69 11.73 -5.52 11.63
CA PHE A 69 11.93 -4.10 11.27
C PHE A 69 10.57 -3.42 11.20
N THR A 70 10.52 -2.09 11.23
CA THR A 70 9.32 -1.28 11.04
C THR A 70 9.49 -0.45 9.78
N ARG A 71 8.56 -0.56 8.83
CA ARG A 71 8.57 0.29 7.64
C ARG A 71 7.72 1.52 7.90
N TYR A 72 8.19 2.68 7.47
CA TYR A 72 7.41 3.90 7.45
C TYR A 72 7.43 4.51 6.05
N ASP A 73 6.40 5.29 5.74
CA ASP A 73 6.39 6.14 4.55
C ASP A 73 5.61 7.42 4.80
N GLY A 74 5.95 8.45 4.03
CA GLY A 74 5.20 9.69 3.92
C GLY A 74 5.04 10.01 2.44
N HIS A 75 3.84 10.36 2.01
CA HIS A 75 3.53 10.52 0.60
C HIS A 75 2.55 11.66 0.34
N LEU A 76 2.69 12.23 -0.84
CA LEU A 76 1.77 13.17 -1.47
C LEU A 76 1.08 12.45 -2.60
N ASN A 77 -0.23 12.66 -2.71
CA ASN A 77 -1.02 12.15 -3.80
C ASN A 77 -1.62 13.32 -4.58
N TYR A 78 -1.45 13.30 -5.90
CA TYR A 78 -2.08 14.25 -6.81
C TYR A 78 -3.03 13.52 -7.76
N ARG A 79 -4.32 13.75 -7.58
CA ARG A 79 -5.38 13.17 -8.39
C ARG A 79 -5.59 14.04 -9.64
N PHE A 80 -5.16 13.54 -10.79
CA PHE A 80 -5.27 14.29 -12.05
C PHE A 80 -6.47 13.85 -12.89
N MET A 81 -7.11 12.73 -12.55
CA MET A 81 -8.37 12.29 -13.14
C MET A 81 -9.33 11.87 -12.02
N ASN A 82 -10.55 12.42 -12.05
CA ASN A 82 -11.63 12.09 -11.12
C ASN A 82 -12.94 12.11 -11.91
N ASN A 83 -13.42 10.92 -12.28
CA ASN A 83 -14.68 10.71 -12.97
C ASN A 83 -15.55 9.75 -12.15
N GLU A 84 -16.85 9.67 -12.44
CA GLU A 84 -17.83 8.86 -11.69
C GLU A 84 -17.42 7.39 -11.46
N SER A 85 -16.62 6.80 -12.35
CA SER A 85 -16.20 5.40 -12.27
C SER A 85 -14.71 5.19 -12.06
N MET A 86 -13.89 6.25 -12.11
CA MET A 86 -12.44 6.08 -12.10
C MET A 86 -11.69 7.31 -11.56
N ASP A 87 -10.77 7.05 -10.65
CA ASP A 87 -9.76 8.01 -10.19
C ASP A 87 -8.37 7.55 -10.65
N VAL A 88 -7.55 8.50 -11.10
CA VAL A 88 -6.14 8.26 -11.40
C VAL A 88 -5.29 9.32 -10.73
N SER A 89 -4.20 8.87 -10.12
CA SER A 89 -3.36 9.72 -9.30
C SER A 89 -1.87 9.44 -9.48
N VAL A 90 -1.07 10.48 -9.24
CA VAL A 90 0.39 10.41 -9.14
C VAL A 90 0.75 10.42 -7.66
N ILE A 91 1.61 9.50 -7.25
CA ILE A 91 2.08 9.35 -5.88
C ILE A 91 3.56 9.73 -5.83
N LEU A 92 3.93 10.60 -4.90
CA LEU A 92 5.31 11.00 -4.61
C LEU A 92 5.56 10.84 -3.13
N GLY A 93 6.67 10.26 -2.70
CA GLY A 93 6.90 10.10 -1.27
C GLY A 93 8.31 9.73 -0.89
N VAL A 94 8.47 9.52 0.40
CA VAL A 94 9.66 8.94 1.03
C VAL A 94 9.25 7.72 1.82
N PHE A 95 10.14 6.74 1.91
CA PHE A 95 9.96 5.56 2.74
C PHE A 95 11.25 5.22 3.48
N GLY A 96 11.17 4.40 4.50
CA GLY A 96 12.36 3.90 5.19
C GLY A 96 12.06 2.71 6.08
N ASP A 97 13.12 2.01 6.45
CA ASP A 97 13.06 0.83 7.31
C ASP A 97 13.83 1.07 8.61
N ILE A 98 13.20 0.78 9.74
CA ILE A 98 13.78 0.87 11.08
C ILE A 98 14.09 -0.55 11.56
N ASN A 99 15.36 -0.87 11.81
CA ASN A 99 15.75 -2.18 12.33
C ASN A 99 15.40 -2.28 13.83
N THR A 100 14.31 -2.97 14.16
CA THR A 100 13.87 -3.18 15.54
C THR A 100 14.49 -4.43 16.17
N SER A 101 15.07 -5.33 15.36
CA SER A 101 15.69 -6.58 15.82
C SER A 101 17.20 -6.48 16.07
N GLN A 102 17.82 -5.32 15.82
CA GLN A 102 19.29 -5.09 15.91
C GLN A 102 20.12 -6.11 15.11
N ARG A 103 19.54 -6.69 14.05
CA ARG A 103 20.24 -7.59 13.14
C ARG A 103 21.20 -6.79 12.27
N GLU A 104 22.48 -6.75 12.65
CA GLU A 104 23.52 -5.98 11.96
C GLU A 104 23.85 -6.49 10.54
N ASP A 105 23.40 -7.70 10.20
CA ASP A 105 23.58 -8.32 8.88
C ASP A 105 22.63 -7.77 7.80
N LEU A 106 21.50 -7.18 8.21
CA LEU A 106 20.53 -6.58 7.29
C LEU A 106 20.84 -5.10 7.06
N LYS A 107 21.39 -4.79 5.88
CA LYS A 107 21.59 -3.41 5.40
C LYS A 107 20.25 -2.78 5.01
N LEU A 108 19.55 -2.22 5.98
CA LEU A 108 18.32 -1.46 5.75
C LEU A 108 18.62 -0.06 5.22
N SER A 109 17.68 0.48 4.44
CA SER A 109 17.73 1.86 3.99
C SER A 109 16.99 2.74 5.00
N PRO A 110 17.67 3.67 5.69
CA PRO A 110 16.98 4.55 6.61
C PRO A 110 16.01 5.49 5.88
N VAL A 111 16.26 5.77 4.60
CA VAL A 111 15.42 6.60 3.75
C VAL A 111 15.51 6.18 2.27
N GLY A 112 14.42 6.40 1.54
CA GLY A 112 14.28 6.22 0.10
C GLY A 112 13.24 7.18 -0.43
N ILE A 113 13.24 7.39 -1.74
CA ILE A 113 12.20 8.14 -2.46
C ILE A 113 11.33 7.18 -3.26
N GLN A 114 10.05 7.48 -3.38
CA GLN A 114 9.12 6.71 -4.18
C GLN A 114 8.32 7.61 -5.12
N PHE A 115 8.05 7.11 -6.31
CA PHE A 115 7.22 7.77 -7.31
C PHE A 115 6.37 6.74 -8.01
N GLY A 116 5.09 7.01 -8.20
CA GLY A 116 4.17 6.01 -8.72
C GLY A 116 2.88 6.56 -9.27
N LEU A 117 2.05 5.61 -9.70
CA LEU A 117 0.69 5.84 -10.15
C LEU A 117 -0.27 5.00 -9.34
N GLY A 118 -1.42 5.58 -9.03
CA GLY A 118 -2.56 4.89 -8.45
C GLY A 118 -3.76 4.99 -9.37
N VAL A 119 -4.53 3.90 -9.45
CA VAL A 119 -5.80 3.83 -10.16
C VAL A 119 -6.84 3.26 -9.23
N ALA A 120 -7.98 3.91 -9.08
CA ALA A 120 -9.16 3.35 -8.44
C ALA A 120 -10.30 3.28 -9.45
N TYR A 121 -10.97 2.14 -9.51
CA TYR A 121 -12.13 1.90 -10.36
C TYR A 121 -13.33 1.58 -9.47
N HIS A 122 -14.40 2.38 -9.59
CA HIS A 122 -15.62 2.23 -8.81
C HIS A 122 -16.62 1.42 -9.61
N PHE A 123 -16.82 0.15 -9.25
CA PHE A 123 -17.82 -0.70 -9.91
C PHE A 123 -19.24 -0.22 -9.63
N ASN A 124 -19.46 0.26 -8.41
CA ASN A 124 -20.69 0.84 -7.90
C ASN A 124 -20.40 1.53 -6.55
N GLU A 125 -21.42 2.08 -5.90
CA GLU A 125 -21.32 2.76 -4.61
C GLU A 125 -20.73 1.89 -3.47
N GLN A 126 -20.81 0.56 -3.61
CA GLN A 126 -20.38 -0.39 -2.59
C GLN A 126 -19.03 -1.04 -2.85
N PHE A 127 -18.53 -1.04 -4.09
CA PHE A 127 -17.34 -1.81 -4.46
C PHE A 127 -16.37 -1.00 -5.32
N SER A 128 -15.12 -1.00 -4.89
CA SER A 128 -14.00 -0.38 -5.59
C SER A 128 -12.86 -1.38 -5.82
N LEU A 129 -12.15 -1.25 -6.94
CA LEU A 129 -10.87 -1.91 -7.19
C LEU A 129 -9.79 -0.84 -7.24
N ARG A 130 -8.68 -1.06 -6.54
CA ARG A 130 -7.52 -0.17 -6.54
C ARG A 130 -6.31 -0.92 -7.03
N VAL A 131 -5.51 -0.27 -7.87
CA VAL A 131 -4.22 -0.77 -8.33
C VAL A 131 -3.21 0.36 -8.16
N ASN A 132 -2.11 0.09 -7.48
CA ASN A 132 -1.01 1.03 -7.33
C ASN A 132 0.28 0.43 -7.89
N ILE A 133 1.11 1.26 -8.50
CA ILE A 133 2.45 0.91 -8.97
C ILE A 133 3.38 2.03 -8.52
N VAL A 134 4.09 1.83 -7.41
CA VAL A 134 4.92 2.87 -6.79
C VAL A 134 6.37 2.41 -6.64
N PRO A 135 7.19 2.48 -7.71
CA PRO A 135 8.61 2.20 -7.62
C PRO A 135 9.34 3.12 -6.65
N GLY A 136 10.31 2.53 -5.95
CA GLY A 136 11.14 3.21 -4.97
C GLY A 136 12.64 3.08 -5.27
N VAL A 137 13.38 4.14 -4.98
CA VAL A 137 14.84 4.15 -4.94
C VAL A 137 15.23 4.39 -3.49
N ALA A 138 15.92 3.42 -2.87
CA ALA A 138 16.40 3.57 -1.50
C ALA A 138 17.88 3.97 -1.48
N PHE A 139 18.28 4.65 -0.40
CA PHE A 139 19.63 5.13 -0.15
C PHE A 139 20.25 4.41 1.05
N PRO A 140 20.66 3.12 0.91
CA PRO A 140 21.30 2.38 1.98
C PRO A 140 22.63 3.02 2.41
N ASN A 141 22.86 3.08 3.72
CA ASN A 141 24.00 3.75 4.37
C ASN A 141 25.41 3.29 3.91
N SER A 142 25.54 2.22 3.13
CA SER A 142 26.85 1.62 2.86
C SER A 142 27.14 1.18 1.42
N THR A 143 26.23 1.36 0.45
CA THR A 143 26.43 0.79 -0.91
C THR A 143 25.94 1.62 -2.10
N GLY A 144 25.45 2.85 -1.91
CA GLY A 144 24.95 3.68 -3.02
C GLY A 144 23.44 3.52 -3.24
N TRP A 145 22.95 3.70 -4.47
CA TRP A 145 21.51 3.69 -4.78
C TRP A 145 21.06 2.25 -5.05
N GLY A 146 19.98 1.82 -4.40
CA GLY A 146 19.35 0.52 -4.65
C GLY A 146 17.94 0.70 -5.20
N LEU A 147 17.60 -0.02 -6.27
CA LEU A 147 16.20 -0.22 -6.63
C LEU A 147 15.60 -1.20 -5.63
N PHE A 148 14.73 -0.70 -4.77
CA PHE A 148 13.98 -1.55 -3.87
C PHE A 148 12.62 -1.85 -4.50
N PRO A 149 12.10 -3.08 -4.35
CA PRO A 149 10.87 -3.47 -4.98
C PRO A 149 9.76 -2.45 -4.65
N PRO A 150 9.10 -1.89 -5.67
CA PRO A 150 7.98 -0.98 -5.54
C PRO A 150 6.93 -1.48 -4.53
N GLY A 151 6.36 -0.57 -3.75
CA GLY A 151 5.06 -0.78 -3.10
C GLY A 151 3.95 -0.69 -4.15
N GLY A 152 3.85 -1.68 -5.04
CA GLY A 152 2.74 -1.82 -5.97
C GLY A 152 1.76 -2.87 -5.49
N GLY A 153 0.46 -2.73 -5.72
CA GLY A 153 -0.51 -3.70 -5.22
C GLY A 153 -1.89 -3.52 -5.80
N ILE A 154 -2.78 -4.41 -5.40
CA ILE A 154 -4.19 -4.42 -5.76
C ILE A 154 -5.02 -4.64 -4.50
N GLU A 155 -6.04 -3.80 -4.32
CA GLU A 155 -6.97 -3.84 -3.19
C GLU A 155 -8.40 -3.82 -3.74
N VAL A 156 -9.28 -4.62 -3.16
CA VAL A 156 -10.72 -4.50 -3.35
C VAL A 156 -11.31 -3.87 -2.10
N GLY A 157 -12.06 -2.77 -2.26
CA GLY A 157 -12.79 -2.10 -1.20
C GLY A 157 -14.27 -2.47 -1.23
N TYR A 158 -14.84 -2.70 -0.05
CA TYR A 158 -16.27 -2.84 0.20
C TYR A 158 -16.76 -1.75 1.14
N HIS A 159 -17.79 -1.02 0.75
CA HIS A 159 -18.38 0.10 1.47
C HIS A 159 -19.75 -0.28 2.03
N PRO A 160 -19.82 -0.87 3.24
CA PRO A 160 -21.11 -1.17 3.86
C PRO A 160 -21.92 0.09 4.18
N ILE A 161 -21.24 1.21 4.44
CA ILE A 161 -21.81 2.55 4.60
C ILE A 161 -20.85 3.59 3.99
N PRO A 162 -21.30 4.80 3.61
CA PRO A 162 -20.44 5.78 2.91
C PRO A 162 -19.14 6.15 3.65
N GLN A 163 -19.15 6.14 4.98
CA GLN A 163 -18.01 6.49 5.83
C GLN A 163 -17.07 5.32 6.09
N LEU A 164 -17.47 4.09 5.79
CA LEU A 164 -16.71 2.90 6.16
C LEU A 164 -16.33 2.10 4.93
N GLU A 165 -15.07 1.68 4.89
CA GLU A 165 -14.56 0.79 3.86
C GLU A 165 -13.77 -0.35 4.48
N VAL A 166 -14.11 -1.58 4.12
CA VAL A 166 -13.30 -2.77 4.41
C VAL A 166 -12.54 -3.13 3.14
N THR A 167 -11.24 -3.33 3.24
CA THR A 167 -10.38 -3.70 2.10
C THR A 167 -9.79 -5.08 2.28
N GLY A 168 -9.66 -5.78 1.16
CA GLY A 168 -8.89 -7.02 1.05
C GLY A 168 -8.04 -6.95 -0.21
N GLY A 169 -6.74 -7.27 -0.10
CA GLY A 169 -5.83 -7.10 -1.21
C GLY A 169 -4.44 -7.66 -0.96
N PHE A 170 -3.54 -7.34 -1.86
CA PHE A 170 -2.12 -7.63 -1.74
C PHE A 170 -1.29 -6.49 -2.34
N ASN A 171 -0.13 -6.21 -1.77
CA ASN A 171 0.89 -5.37 -2.38
C ASN A 171 2.21 -6.14 -2.54
N GLY A 172 3.22 -5.46 -3.09
CA GLY A 172 4.56 -6.01 -3.33
C GLY A 172 5.28 -6.37 -2.04
N ASN A 173 4.70 -5.93 -0.92
CA ASN A 173 5.10 -6.32 0.39
C ASN A 173 4.23 -7.48 0.90
N GLY A 174 2.90 -7.58 0.69
CA GLY A 174 2.04 -8.60 1.30
C GLY A 174 0.52 -8.47 1.24
N ASP A 175 -0.19 -9.38 1.89
CA ASP A 175 -1.65 -9.34 2.02
C ASP A 175 -2.09 -8.21 2.95
N ILE A 176 -3.19 -7.57 2.57
CA ILE A 176 -3.73 -6.40 3.26
C ILE A 176 -5.19 -6.69 3.54
N PHE A 177 -5.55 -6.71 4.82
CA PHE A 177 -6.91 -6.42 5.23
C PHE A 177 -6.92 -5.05 5.90
N GLY A 178 -7.85 -4.19 5.50
CA GLY A 178 -7.89 -2.82 5.99
C GLY A 178 -9.28 -2.38 6.39
N PHE A 179 -9.33 -1.54 7.41
CA PHE A 179 -10.52 -0.86 7.88
C PHE A 179 -10.28 0.64 7.74
N ASN A 180 -11.03 1.29 6.86
CA ASN A 180 -10.86 2.69 6.53
C ASN A 180 -12.10 3.47 6.94
N TYR A 181 -11.90 4.60 7.59
CA TYR A 181 -12.95 5.54 7.97
C TYR A 181 -12.76 6.85 7.21
N ARG A 182 -13.78 7.23 6.42
CA ARG A 182 -13.85 8.46 5.63
C ARG A 182 -14.59 9.52 6.46
N PHE A 183 -14.04 10.74 6.50
CA PHE A 183 -14.67 11.91 7.11
C PHE A 183 -15.40 12.75 6.06
#